data_AF-A0A6B9T7F3-F1
#
_entry.id   AF-A0A6B9T7F3-F1
#
_cell.length_a   1.000
_cell.length_b   1.000
_cell.length_c   1.000
_cell.angle_alpha   90.00
_cell.angle_beta   90.00
_cell.angle_gamma   90.00
#
_symmetry.space_group_name_H-M   'P 1'
#
loop_
_entity.id
_entity.type
_entity.pdbx_description
1 polymer ?
#
loop_
_entity_poly.entity_id
_entity_poly.type
_entity_poly.pdbx_seq_one_letter_code
_entity_poly.pdbx_strand_id
1 'polypeptide(L)'
;MAPKVDLSGIGRALSFKDADRVAVYLFLILLAASVVAAVAVASFTDHSSFEVFPVLTLPFTAVGLLSYLYRRHWIPFIVIVLICVILYVVSPTAGIIAVYLLVCTRGIAVMASILQKRALPTVLDGIGRSRLAGRRSAGERLAQFVFGIPSNIDTRVLRVEPAVRRRGLPWSDLLGTMRVALVPCLLMWAGLFTLFVFHFSVAVAYTSVFTVVVYIAAFALPWLILRSLDVRVGSEGGGMPVYEGLLGTCTRMSVALFVMLLVAAAALYTGVNTFWYILASAVMAVGVIGVSTAFYLLEYEHGTVEAVMSDDLVRGCVAEGRSGAGARLIDDVPGTPEGSREAPGQRY
;
A
#
# COMPACT_ATOMS: atom_id res chain seq x y z
N MET A 1 -33.69 34.42 2.86
CA MET A 1 -32.39 33.98 3.40
C MET A 1 -31.76 33.07 2.36
N ALA A 2 -30.68 33.52 1.69
CA ALA A 2 -29.98 32.70 0.70
C ALA A 2 -29.13 31.63 1.43
N PRO A 3 -29.07 30.38 0.93
CA PRO A 3 -28.25 29.34 1.54
C PRO A 3 -26.77 29.70 1.37
N LYS A 4 -26.05 29.78 2.49
CA LYS A 4 -24.58 29.88 2.52
C LYS A 4 -24.02 28.58 1.95
N VAL A 5 -23.60 28.60 0.69
CA VAL A 5 -22.84 27.50 0.09
C VAL A 5 -21.47 27.48 0.78
N ASP A 6 -21.22 26.42 1.55
CA ASP A 6 -19.97 26.21 2.26
C ASP A 6 -18.87 25.77 1.28
N LEU A 7 -18.23 26.77 0.66
CA LEU A 7 -17.15 26.60 -0.32
C LEU A 7 -15.81 26.18 0.32
N SER A 8 -15.74 26.09 1.65
CA SER A 8 -14.50 25.76 2.38
C SER A 8 -14.01 24.33 2.12
N GLY A 9 -14.92 23.40 1.84
CA GLY A 9 -14.60 22.02 1.48
C GLY A 9 -14.02 21.89 0.06
N ILE A 10 -14.54 22.67 -0.89
CA ILE A 10 -14.12 22.63 -2.31
C ILE A 10 -12.71 23.21 -2.45
N GLY A 11 -12.38 24.28 -1.71
CA GLY A 11 -11.03 24.85 -1.69
C GLY A 11 -9.97 23.91 -1.12
N ARG A 12 -10.31 23.13 -0.08
CA ARG A 12 -9.40 22.10 0.47
C ARG A 12 -9.20 20.93 -0.49
N ALA A 13 -10.26 20.48 -1.15
CA ALA A 13 -10.20 19.38 -2.11
C ALA A 13 -9.37 19.73 -3.36
N LEU A 14 -9.52 20.95 -3.90
CA LEU A 14 -8.70 21.46 -5.01
C LEU A 14 -7.23 21.62 -4.59
N SER A 15 -6.98 22.21 -3.41
CA SER A 15 -5.62 22.36 -2.89
C SER A 15 -4.90 21.02 -2.68
N PHE A 16 -5.64 19.98 -2.26
CA PHE A 16 -5.09 18.62 -2.13
C PHE A 16 -4.75 17.98 -3.48
N LYS A 17 -5.60 18.18 -4.50
CA LYS A 17 -5.41 17.60 -5.84
C LYS A 17 -4.20 18.23 -6.53
N ASP A 18 -4.00 19.53 -6.34
CA ASP A 18 -2.83 20.25 -6.85
C ASP A 18 -1.56 19.88 -6.06
N ALA A 19 -1.66 19.72 -4.73
CA ALA A 19 -0.55 19.23 -3.91
C ALA A 19 -0.11 17.81 -4.30
N ASP A 20 -1.06 16.90 -4.58
CA ASP A 20 -0.77 15.53 -5.05
C ASP A 20 -0.09 15.54 -6.42
N ARG A 21 -0.45 16.46 -7.33
CA ARG A 21 0.24 16.63 -8.62
C ARG A 21 1.67 17.13 -8.42
N VAL A 22 1.85 18.17 -7.61
CA VAL A 22 3.18 18.73 -7.31
C VAL A 22 4.08 17.67 -6.67
N ALA A 23 3.57 16.89 -5.72
CA ALA A 23 4.33 15.82 -5.09
C ALA A 23 4.79 14.75 -6.11
N VAL A 24 3.94 14.38 -7.08
CA VAL A 24 4.31 13.42 -8.13
C VAL A 24 5.34 13.99 -9.10
N TYR A 25 5.17 15.24 -9.56
CA TYR A 25 6.15 15.85 -10.44
C TYR A 25 7.51 16.00 -9.76
N LEU A 26 7.50 16.45 -8.49
CA LEU A 26 8.70 16.53 -7.68
C LEU A 26 9.37 15.16 -7.53
N PHE A 27 8.58 14.12 -7.23
CA PHE A 27 9.07 12.75 -7.11
C PHE A 27 9.71 12.27 -8.42
N LEU A 28 9.06 12.46 -9.57
CA LEU A 28 9.56 12.02 -10.87
C LEU A 28 10.84 12.77 -11.29
N ILE A 29 10.87 14.09 -11.08
CA ILE A 29 12.05 14.91 -11.39
C ILE A 29 13.23 14.50 -10.51
N LEU A 30 13.00 14.34 -9.20
CA LEU A 30 14.05 13.90 -8.28
C LEU A 30 14.47 12.46 -8.55
N LEU A 31 13.56 11.59 -8.96
CA LEU A 31 13.89 10.22 -9.34
C LEU A 31 14.80 10.22 -10.57
N ALA A 32 14.42 10.95 -11.62
CA ALA A 32 15.25 11.10 -12.82
C ALA A 32 16.63 11.69 -12.48
N ALA A 33 16.66 12.76 -11.67
CA ALA A 33 17.91 13.38 -11.21
C ALA A 33 18.75 12.40 -10.38
N SER A 34 18.14 11.60 -9.49
CA SER A 34 18.83 10.61 -8.67
C SER A 34 19.42 9.47 -9.49
N VAL A 35 18.71 9.03 -10.55
CA VAL A 35 19.20 8.00 -11.48
C VAL A 35 20.36 8.55 -12.32
N VAL A 36 20.22 9.78 -12.85
CA VAL A 36 21.30 10.43 -13.60
C VAL A 36 22.52 10.65 -12.71
N ALA A 37 22.34 11.11 -11.47
CA ALA A 37 23.42 11.26 -10.50
C ALA A 37 24.06 9.90 -10.17
N ALA A 38 23.25 8.85 -9.99
CA ALA A 38 23.76 7.51 -9.70
C ALA A 38 24.63 6.96 -10.83
N VAL A 39 24.17 7.09 -12.08
CA VAL A 39 24.91 6.68 -13.27
C VAL A 39 26.16 7.54 -13.44
N ALA A 40 26.05 8.86 -13.31
CA ALA A 40 27.18 9.77 -13.45
C ALA A 40 28.29 9.49 -12.43
N VAL A 41 27.95 9.32 -11.15
CA VAL A 41 28.94 9.00 -10.12
C VAL A 41 29.58 7.63 -10.40
N ALA A 42 28.79 6.63 -10.76
CA ALA A 42 29.32 5.30 -11.11
C ALA A 42 30.20 5.30 -12.38
N SER A 43 29.99 6.24 -13.32
CA SER A 43 30.77 6.34 -14.56
C SER A 43 31.99 7.26 -14.47
N PHE A 44 31.96 8.26 -13.59
CA PHE A 44 33.00 9.30 -13.53
C PHE A 44 33.84 9.28 -12.25
N THR A 45 33.51 8.42 -11.27
CA THR A 45 34.29 8.29 -10.03
C THR A 45 34.58 6.82 -9.72
N ASP A 46 35.70 6.56 -9.03
CA ASP A 46 36.06 5.22 -8.53
C ASP A 46 35.19 4.77 -7.34
N HIS A 47 34.11 5.48 -7.03
CA HIS A 47 33.22 5.10 -5.93
C HIS A 47 32.45 3.84 -6.29
N SER A 48 32.32 2.93 -5.33
CA SER A 48 31.57 1.70 -5.54
C SER A 48 30.11 2.04 -5.84
N SER A 49 29.49 1.35 -6.80
CA SER A 49 28.10 1.64 -7.19
C SER A 49 27.14 1.61 -5.99
N PHE A 50 27.43 0.80 -4.98
CA PHE A 50 26.66 0.67 -3.75
C PHE A 50 26.65 1.92 -2.84
N GLU A 51 27.67 2.76 -2.89
CA GLU A 51 27.71 4.03 -2.14
C GLU A 51 26.70 5.05 -2.70
N VAL A 52 26.30 4.88 -3.96
CA VAL A 52 25.41 5.81 -4.66
C VAL A 52 23.94 5.37 -4.61
N PHE A 53 23.66 4.13 -4.25
CA PHE A 53 22.28 3.59 -4.14
C PHE A 53 21.39 4.38 -3.17
N PRO A 54 21.87 4.93 -2.04
CA PRO A 54 21.05 5.75 -1.16
C PRO A 54 20.51 7.02 -1.81
N VAL A 55 21.18 7.54 -2.85
CA VAL A 55 20.72 8.71 -3.62
C VAL A 55 19.34 8.45 -4.24
N LEU A 56 19.03 7.19 -4.58
CA LEU A 56 17.72 6.79 -5.11
C LEU A 56 16.57 6.93 -4.07
N THR A 57 16.88 7.05 -2.78
CA THR A 57 15.85 7.28 -1.74
C THR A 57 15.50 8.75 -1.56
N LEU A 58 16.30 9.69 -2.10
CA LEU A 58 16.06 11.14 -2.00
C LEU A 58 14.68 11.60 -2.47
N PRO A 59 14.06 11.04 -3.54
CA PRO A 59 12.70 11.40 -3.92
C PRO A 59 11.69 11.17 -2.79
N PHE A 60 11.83 10.06 -2.05
CA PHE A 60 10.97 9.78 -0.89
C PHE A 60 11.27 10.74 0.27
N THR A 61 12.54 11.03 0.54
CA THR A 61 12.92 12.01 1.57
C THR A 61 12.33 13.39 1.29
N ALA A 62 12.42 13.86 0.06
CA ALA A 62 11.90 15.17 -0.35
C ALA A 62 10.37 15.25 -0.23
N VAL A 63 9.66 14.20 -0.67
CA VAL A 63 8.19 14.13 -0.51
C VAL A 63 7.81 14.06 0.97
N GLY A 64 8.56 13.33 1.80
CA GLY A 64 8.36 13.28 3.25
C GLY A 64 8.53 14.65 3.92
N LEU A 65 9.61 15.37 3.56
CA LEU A 65 9.89 16.71 4.07
C LEU A 65 8.81 17.72 3.62
N LEU A 66 8.43 17.69 2.35
CA LEU A 66 7.35 18.52 1.81
C LEU A 66 6.03 18.26 2.57
N SER A 67 5.75 17.01 2.93
CA SER A 67 4.56 16.69 3.71
C SER A 67 4.61 17.25 5.13
N TYR A 68 5.77 17.27 5.80
CA TYR A 68 5.90 17.91 7.12
C TYR A 68 5.65 19.41 7.03
N LEU A 69 6.20 20.08 6.01
CA LEU A 69 6.03 21.50 5.75
C LEU A 69 4.57 21.86 5.46
N TYR A 70 3.92 21.14 4.54
CA TYR A 70 2.57 21.46 4.05
C TYR A 70 1.49 21.24 5.12
N ARG A 71 1.59 20.17 5.92
CA ARG A 71 0.61 19.89 6.99
C ARG A 71 0.90 20.65 8.29
N ARG A 72 1.93 21.51 8.32
CA ARG A 72 2.32 22.33 9.47
C ARG A 72 2.54 21.50 10.76
N HIS A 73 2.98 20.24 10.60
CA HIS A 73 3.24 19.30 11.70
C HIS A 73 4.63 19.54 12.32
N TRP A 74 4.89 20.77 12.77
CA TRP A 74 6.20 21.16 13.30
C TRP A 74 6.58 20.40 14.56
N ILE A 75 5.62 20.07 15.42
CA ILE A 75 5.88 19.36 16.68
C ILE A 75 6.50 17.96 16.45
N PRO A 76 5.88 17.03 15.69
CA PRO A 76 6.50 15.74 15.43
C PRO A 76 7.77 15.86 14.57
N PHE A 77 7.86 16.86 13.68
CA PHE A 77 9.08 17.11 12.92
C PHE A 77 10.25 17.48 13.84
N ILE A 78 10.04 18.37 14.81
CA ILE A 78 11.07 18.75 15.80
C ILE A 78 11.50 17.54 16.63
N VAL A 79 10.55 16.70 17.07
CA VAL A 79 10.86 15.47 17.82
C VAL A 79 11.72 14.52 16.98
N ILE A 80 11.42 14.34 15.70
CA ILE A 80 12.20 13.50 14.80
C ILE A 80 13.61 14.06 14.60
N VAL A 81 13.73 15.38 14.36
CA VAL A 81 15.04 16.04 14.23
C VAL A 81 15.85 15.84 15.51
N LEU A 82 15.24 15.99 16.68
CA LEU A 82 15.89 15.77 17.96
C LEU A 82 16.40 14.33 18.11
N ILE A 83 15.58 13.33 17.78
CA ILE A 83 15.97 11.91 17.80
C ILE A 83 17.15 11.66 16.86
N CYS A 84 17.09 12.21 15.64
CA CYS A 84 18.15 12.08 14.65
C CYS A 84 19.47 12.70 15.13
N VAL A 85 19.42 13.88 15.75
CA VAL A 85 20.61 14.56 16.30
C VAL A 85 21.20 13.77 17.47
N ILE A 86 20.36 13.30 18.41
CA ILE A 86 20.82 12.48 19.55
C ILE A 86 21.49 11.20 19.04
N LEU A 87 20.86 10.50 18.09
CA LEU A 87 21.42 9.28 17.51
C LEU A 87 22.70 9.55 16.73
N TYR A 88 22.79 10.67 16.01
CA TYR A 88 24.00 11.07 15.29
C TYR A 88 25.18 11.34 16.23
N VAL A 89 24.93 11.97 17.39
CA VAL A 89 25.95 12.21 18.42
C VAL A 89 26.45 10.89 19.03
N VAL A 90 25.57 9.90 19.21
CA VAL A 90 25.96 8.57 19.72
C VAL A 90 26.69 7.76 18.66
N SER A 91 26.19 7.77 17.42
CA SER A 91 26.77 7.06 16.29
C SER A 91 26.33 7.72 14.97
N PRO A 92 27.26 8.25 14.17
CA PRO A 92 26.93 8.92 12.90
C PRO A 92 26.10 8.04 11.95
N THR A 93 26.37 6.73 11.91
CA THR A 93 25.63 5.77 11.09
C THR A 93 24.20 5.59 11.60
N ALA A 94 23.98 5.50 12.92
CA ALA A 94 22.65 5.39 13.51
C ALA A 94 21.81 6.66 13.27
N GLY A 95 22.43 7.85 13.36
CA GLY A 95 21.77 9.12 13.05
C GLY A 95 21.31 9.21 11.59
N ILE A 96 22.18 8.82 10.64
CA ILE A 96 21.84 8.80 9.21
C ILE A 96 20.70 7.81 8.95
N ILE A 97 20.78 6.59 9.50
CA ILE A 97 19.71 5.58 9.37
C ILE A 97 18.39 6.09 9.95
N ALA A 98 18.41 6.80 11.08
CA ALA A 98 17.21 7.36 11.69
C ALA A 98 16.57 8.47 10.83
N VAL A 99 17.37 9.35 10.24
CA VAL A 99 16.89 10.37 9.28
C VAL A 99 16.22 9.70 8.11
N TYR A 100 16.90 8.73 7.50
CA TYR A 100 16.35 7.99 6.38
C TYR A 100 15.07 7.23 6.77
N LEU A 101 15.05 6.52 7.90
CA LEU A 101 13.88 5.76 8.33
C LEU A 101 12.70 6.68 8.63
N LEU A 102 12.86 7.74 9.44
CA LEU A 102 11.73 8.57 9.89
C LEU A 102 11.21 9.52 8.82
N VAL A 103 12.08 10.04 7.95
CA VAL A 103 11.67 10.98 6.87
C VAL A 103 11.22 10.22 5.63
N CYS A 104 11.93 9.17 5.20
CA CYS A 104 11.53 8.41 4.02
C CYS A 104 10.25 7.64 4.25
N THR A 105 10.03 7.01 5.41
CA THR A 105 8.79 6.24 5.67
C THR A 105 7.54 7.09 5.53
N ARG A 106 7.59 8.36 5.93
CA ARG A 106 6.51 9.31 5.67
C ARG A 106 6.34 9.61 4.19
N GLY A 107 7.43 9.85 3.46
CA GLY A 107 7.39 10.02 2.01
C GLY A 107 6.79 8.83 1.27
N ILE A 108 7.09 7.61 1.72
CA ILE A 108 6.49 6.36 1.21
C ILE A 108 4.98 6.36 1.47
N ALA A 109 4.53 6.71 2.68
CA ALA A 109 3.10 6.78 3.00
C ALA A 109 2.33 7.77 2.12
N VAL A 110 2.92 8.95 1.87
CA VAL A 110 2.36 9.96 0.95
C VAL A 110 2.27 9.40 -0.46
N MET A 111 3.36 8.84 -0.99
CA MET A 111 3.37 8.29 -2.35
C MET A 111 2.42 7.11 -2.50
N ALA A 112 2.30 6.25 -1.49
CA ALA A 112 1.33 5.16 -1.47
C ALA A 112 -0.11 5.70 -1.56
N SER A 113 -0.44 6.77 -0.82
CA SER A 113 -1.76 7.40 -0.88
C SER A 113 -2.07 7.97 -2.28
N ILE A 114 -1.10 8.63 -2.91
CA ILE A 114 -1.28 9.20 -4.25
C ILE A 114 -1.42 8.08 -5.28
N LEU A 115 -0.60 7.03 -5.16
CA LEU A 115 -0.64 5.87 -6.06
C LEU A 115 -1.98 5.14 -5.93
N GLN A 116 -2.52 4.99 -4.73
CA GLN A 116 -3.84 4.41 -4.50
C GLN A 116 -4.96 5.22 -5.15
N LYS A 117 -4.97 6.55 -4.99
CA LYS A 117 -5.96 7.42 -5.65
C LYS A 117 -5.97 7.29 -7.16
N ARG A 118 -4.80 7.06 -7.78
CA ARG A 118 -4.66 6.98 -9.25
C ARG A 118 -4.82 5.57 -9.81
N ALA A 119 -4.22 4.57 -9.16
CA ALA A 119 -4.13 3.22 -9.68
C ALA A 119 -5.34 2.37 -9.29
N LEU A 120 -5.94 2.60 -8.12
CA LEU A 120 -7.00 1.74 -7.63
C LEU A 120 -8.24 1.71 -8.54
N PRO A 121 -8.75 2.86 -9.04
CA PRO A 121 -9.90 2.85 -9.95
C PRO A 121 -9.64 1.98 -11.19
N THR A 122 -8.44 2.09 -11.78
CA THR A 122 -8.03 1.28 -12.94
C THR A 122 -7.90 -0.21 -12.61
N VAL A 123 -7.41 -0.55 -11.41
CA VAL A 123 -7.30 -1.95 -10.96
C VAL A 123 -8.68 -2.56 -10.75
N LEU A 124 -9.62 -1.84 -10.12
CA LEU A 124 -10.98 -2.31 -9.88
C LEU A 124 -11.74 -2.53 -11.19
N ASP A 125 -11.60 -1.61 -12.13
CA ASP A 125 -12.17 -1.70 -13.46
C ASP A 125 -11.56 -2.89 -14.25
N GLY A 126 -10.25 -3.12 -14.15
CA GLY A 126 -9.59 -4.30 -14.70
C GLY A 126 -10.11 -5.62 -14.11
N ILE A 127 -10.37 -5.67 -12.80
CA ILE A 127 -10.98 -6.83 -12.13
C ILE A 127 -12.40 -7.06 -12.64
N GLY A 128 -13.22 -5.99 -12.70
CA GLY A 128 -14.60 -6.04 -13.18
C GLY A 128 -14.73 -6.52 -14.62
N ARG A 129 -13.79 -6.11 -15.50
CA ARG A 129 -13.75 -6.49 -16.92
C ARG A 129 -13.13 -7.85 -17.23
N SER A 130 -12.48 -8.51 -16.27
CA SER A 130 -11.71 -9.74 -16.50
C SER A 130 -12.52 -10.95 -17.03
N ARG A 131 -13.86 -10.82 -17.16
CA ARG A 131 -14.76 -11.84 -17.72
C ARG A 131 -15.63 -11.35 -18.90
N LEU A 132 -15.36 -10.18 -19.48
CA LEU A 132 -16.20 -9.58 -20.53
C LEU A 132 -15.85 -9.99 -21.97
N ALA A 133 -14.70 -10.63 -22.24
CA ALA A 133 -14.34 -11.02 -23.61
C ALA A 133 -13.72 -12.42 -23.70
N GLY A 134 -14.16 -13.22 -24.68
CA GLY A 134 -13.77 -14.61 -24.93
C GLY A 134 -12.29 -14.89 -25.22
N ARG A 135 -11.38 -13.93 -25.02
CA ARG A 135 -9.93 -14.11 -25.00
C ARG A 135 -9.33 -13.25 -23.87
N ARG A 136 -8.97 -13.92 -22.75
CA ARG A 136 -8.32 -13.26 -21.60
C ARG A 136 -6.98 -12.64 -22.03
N SER A 137 -6.81 -11.34 -21.81
CA SER A 137 -5.52 -10.68 -21.98
C SER A 137 -4.49 -11.20 -20.96
N ALA A 138 -3.19 -11.11 -21.27
CA ALA A 138 -2.15 -11.55 -20.33
C ALA A 138 -2.21 -10.79 -18.99
N GLY A 139 -2.62 -9.51 -19.03
CA GLY A 139 -2.81 -8.67 -17.85
C GLY A 139 -3.96 -9.16 -16.95
N GLU A 140 -5.09 -9.58 -17.53
CA GLU A 140 -6.22 -10.14 -16.76
C GLU A 140 -5.85 -11.46 -16.08
N ARG A 141 -5.05 -12.30 -16.74
CA ARG A 141 -4.53 -13.55 -16.14
C ARG A 141 -3.61 -13.26 -14.97
N LEU A 142 -2.74 -12.25 -15.10
CA LEU A 142 -1.86 -11.83 -14.02
C LEU A 142 -2.65 -11.24 -12.85
N ALA A 143 -3.66 -10.42 -13.10
CA ALA A 143 -4.55 -9.90 -12.07
C ALA A 143 -5.30 -11.04 -11.34
N GLN A 144 -5.86 -12.00 -12.07
CA GLN A 144 -6.52 -13.18 -11.47
C GLN A 144 -5.56 -14.01 -10.61
N PHE A 145 -4.31 -14.19 -11.06
CA PHE A 145 -3.29 -14.88 -10.29
C PHE A 145 -2.91 -14.12 -9.02
N VAL A 146 -2.56 -12.84 -9.15
CA VAL A 146 -2.13 -11.97 -8.04
C VAL A 146 -3.23 -11.87 -6.97
N PHE A 147 -4.48 -11.64 -7.36
CA PHE A 147 -5.61 -11.56 -6.43
C PHE A 147 -6.21 -12.91 -6.06
N GLY A 148 -5.69 -14.02 -6.59
CA GLY A 148 -6.17 -15.37 -6.26
C GLY A 148 -7.65 -15.62 -6.59
N ILE A 149 -8.20 -14.92 -7.58
CA ILE A 149 -9.63 -14.99 -7.93
C ILE A 149 -9.89 -16.33 -8.65
N PRO A 150 -10.71 -17.24 -8.08
CA PRO A 150 -11.07 -18.49 -8.74
C PRO A 150 -11.80 -18.23 -10.06
N SER A 151 -11.56 -19.07 -11.07
CA SER A 151 -12.21 -18.97 -12.39
C SER A 151 -13.75 -19.06 -12.38
N ASN A 152 -14.30 -19.52 -11.25
CA ASN A 152 -15.72 -19.83 -11.08
C ASN A 152 -16.52 -18.68 -10.44
N ILE A 153 -15.85 -17.66 -9.90
CA ILE A 153 -16.52 -16.49 -9.30
C ILE A 153 -16.84 -15.48 -10.41
N ASP A 154 -18.05 -14.92 -10.38
CA ASP A 154 -18.43 -13.84 -11.30
C ASP A 154 -17.83 -12.50 -10.86
N THR A 155 -16.90 -11.97 -11.64
CA THR A 155 -16.19 -10.72 -11.34
C THR A 155 -16.99 -9.46 -11.67
N ARG A 156 -18.14 -9.62 -12.33
CA ARG A 156 -19.04 -8.54 -12.73
C ARG A 156 -19.72 -7.87 -11.53
N VAL A 157 -19.92 -8.63 -10.45
CA VAL A 157 -20.47 -8.13 -9.20
C VAL A 157 -19.31 -7.76 -8.29
N LEU A 158 -18.82 -6.53 -8.46
CA LEU A 158 -17.86 -5.90 -7.56
C LEU A 158 -18.65 -5.09 -6.52
N ARG A 159 -18.40 -5.33 -5.24
CA ARG A 159 -18.94 -4.51 -4.14
C ARG A 159 -17.79 -3.81 -3.44
N VAL A 160 -17.95 -2.51 -3.20
CA VAL A 160 -17.01 -1.67 -2.48
C VAL A 160 -17.73 -1.04 -1.30
N GLU A 161 -17.29 -1.35 -0.08
CA GLU A 161 -17.88 -0.84 1.16
C GLU A 161 -16.79 -0.19 2.02
N PRO A 162 -16.87 1.11 2.34
CA PRO A 162 -15.85 1.74 3.16
C PRO A 162 -15.87 1.16 4.58
N ALA A 163 -14.85 0.36 4.92
CA ALA A 163 -14.69 -0.26 6.25
C ALA A 163 -13.96 0.66 7.24
N VAL A 164 -14.02 1.98 7.03
CA VAL A 164 -13.29 2.98 7.81
C VAL A 164 -14.07 3.34 9.09
N ARG A 165 -13.94 2.50 10.12
CA ARG A 165 -14.28 2.83 11.51
C ARG A 165 -13.18 2.33 12.43
N ARG A 166 -12.11 3.11 12.64
CA ARG A 166 -11.00 2.66 13.49
C ARG A 166 -10.47 3.76 14.41
N ARG A 167 -10.34 3.43 15.70
CA ARG A 167 -9.80 4.27 16.79
C ARG A 167 -8.34 3.93 17.15
N GLY A 168 -7.65 3.10 16.37
CA GLY A 168 -6.29 2.67 16.67
C GLY A 168 -5.64 1.88 15.55
N LEU A 169 -4.39 1.45 15.77
CA LEU A 169 -3.56 0.78 14.77
C LEU A 169 -3.94 -0.71 14.64
N PRO A 170 -4.53 -1.14 13.51
CA PRO A 170 -4.92 -2.53 13.31
C PRO A 170 -3.70 -3.40 13.01
N TRP A 171 -3.22 -4.12 14.03
CA TRP A 171 -2.09 -5.06 13.89
C TRP A 171 -2.29 -6.10 12.78
N SER A 172 -3.54 -6.51 12.54
CA SER A 172 -3.90 -7.42 11.45
C SER A 172 -3.57 -6.88 10.06
N ASP A 173 -3.60 -5.56 9.90
CA ASP A 173 -3.42 -4.88 8.63
C ASP A 173 -1.93 -4.65 8.39
N LEU A 174 -1.21 -4.27 9.45
CA LEU A 174 0.25 -4.23 9.44
C LEU A 174 0.84 -5.60 9.09
N LEU A 175 0.36 -6.68 9.74
CA LEU A 175 0.78 -8.04 9.42
C LEU A 175 0.40 -8.45 7.97
N GLY A 176 -0.74 -7.98 7.47
CA GLY A 176 -1.14 -8.18 6.07
C GLY A 176 -0.15 -7.52 5.10
N THR A 177 0.19 -6.25 5.31
CA THR A 177 1.19 -5.53 4.50
C THR A 177 2.57 -6.17 4.57
N MET A 178 2.98 -6.63 5.75
CA MET A 178 4.22 -7.39 5.93
C MET A 178 4.26 -8.67 5.10
N ARG A 179 3.14 -9.40 5.02
CA ARG A 179 3.05 -10.63 4.18
C ARG A 179 3.18 -10.33 2.69
N VAL A 180 2.62 -9.22 2.22
CA VAL A 180 2.77 -8.79 0.82
C VAL A 180 4.23 -8.41 0.54
N ALA A 181 4.87 -7.68 1.47
CA ALA A 181 6.27 -7.29 1.37
C ALA A 181 7.26 -8.46 1.52
N LEU A 182 6.86 -9.55 2.18
CA LEU A 182 7.70 -10.72 2.38
C LEU A 182 8.14 -11.37 1.06
N VAL A 183 7.26 -11.38 0.04
CA VAL A 183 7.54 -11.98 -1.27
C VAL A 183 8.77 -11.34 -1.94
N PRO A 184 8.80 -10.01 -2.18
CA PRO A 184 9.99 -9.37 -2.73
C PRO A 184 11.18 -9.36 -1.76
N CYS A 185 10.98 -9.35 -0.44
CA CYS A 185 12.08 -9.52 0.52
C CYS A 185 12.78 -10.88 0.38
N LEU A 186 12.02 -11.96 0.24
CA LEU A 186 12.59 -13.31 0.03
C LEU A 186 13.36 -13.40 -1.29
N LEU A 187 12.85 -12.78 -2.36
CA LEU A 187 13.56 -12.69 -3.64
C LEU A 187 14.87 -11.90 -3.51
N MET A 188 14.83 -10.75 -2.82
CA MET A 188 16.02 -9.96 -2.52
C MET A 188 17.04 -10.78 -1.74
N TRP A 189 16.64 -11.48 -0.68
CA TRP A 189 17.55 -12.31 0.13
C TRP A 189 18.12 -13.48 -0.65
N ALA A 190 17.33 -14.12 -1.52
CA ALA A 190 17.85 -15.14 -2.44
C ALA A 190 18.91 -14.54 -3.38
N GLY A 191 18.68 -13.32 -3.87
CA GLY A 191 19.67 -12.56 -4.65
C GLY A 191 20.93 -12.20 -3.86
N LEU A 192 20.83 -11.91 -2.56
CA LEU A 192 22.00 -11.67 -1.71
C LEU A 192 22.90 -12.91 -1.62
N PHE A 193 22.31 -14.11 -1.52
CA PHE A 193 23.08 -15.36 -1.53
C PHE A 193 23.82 -15.60 -2.86
N THR A 194 23.27 -15.16 -4.00
CA THR A 194 23.87 -15.39 -5.32
C THR A 194 24.82 -14.29 -5.77
N LEU A 195 24.57 -13.02 -5.42
CA LEU A 195 25.28 -11.84 -5.95
C LEU A 195 26.29 -11.23 -4.97
N PHE A 196 26.05 -11.29 -3.65
CA PHE A 196 26.84 -10.54 -2.64
C PHE A 196 28.03 -11.32 -2.05
N VAL A 197 28.39 -12.47 -2.61
CA VAL A 197 29.52 -13.30 -2.18
C VAL A 197 30.89 -12.65 -2.45
N PHE A 198 30.94 -11.47 -3.10
CA PHE A 198 32.21 -10.81 -3.42
C PHE A 198 32.33 -9.40 -2.81
N HIS A 199 33.21 -9.29 -1.78
CA HIS A 199 34.08 -8.14 -1.48
C HIS A 199 33.46 -6.76 -1.18
N PHE A 200 32.58 -6.61 -0.18
CA PHE A 200 32.18 -5.27 0.30
C PHE A 200 32.26 -5.08 1.82
N SER A 201 32.49 -3.83 2.22
CA SER A 201 32.47 -3.41 3.63
C SER A 201 31.04 -3.44 4.17
N VAL A 202 30.90 -3.88 5.42
CA VAL A 202 29.61 -4.10 6.10
C VAL A 202 28.71 -2.86 6.05
N ALA A 203 29.30 -1.66 6.19
CA ALA A 203 28.56 -0.40 6.21
C ALA A 203 27.90 -0.05 4.87
N VAL A 204 28.56 -0.32 3.74
CA VAL A 204 28.08 0.00 2.38
C VAL A 204 26.98 -0.97 1.93
N ALA A 205 27.02 -2.21 2.41
CA ALA A 205 25.95 -3.18 2.17
C ALA A 205 24.63 -2.78 2.84
N TYR A 206 24.66 -2.18 4.04
CA TYR A 206 23.43 -1.79 4.75
C TYR A 206 22.65 -0.68 4.05
N THR A 207 23.35 0.29 3.46
CA THR A 207 22.71 1.44 2.83
C THR A 207 22.04 1.05 1.51
N SER A 208 22.62 0.14 0.73
CA SER A 208 21.99 -0.41 -0.48
C SER A 208 20.78 -1.30 -0.17
N VAL A 209 20.88 -2.16 0.85
CA VAL A 209 19.74 -2.95 1.37
C VAL A 209 18.61 -2.04 1.82
N PHE A 210 18.92 -0.94 2.51
CA PHE A 210 17.92 0.04 2.93
C PHE A 210 17.16 0.64 1.73
N THR A 211 17.86 1.04 0.67
CA THR A 211 17.22 1.55 -0.56
C THR A 211 16.24 0.53 -1.13
N VAL A 212 16.65 -0.74 -1.26
CA VAL A 212 15.75 -1.79 -1.80
C VAL A 212 14.53 -1.97 -0.92
N VAL A 213 14.70 -1.99 0.41
CA VAL A 213 13.60 -2.10 1.37
C VAL A 213 12.62 -0.94 1.26
N VAL A 214 13.08 0.29 1.02
CA VAL A 214 12.22 1.47 0.80
C VAL A 214 11.30 1.27 -0.41
N TYR A 215 11.85 0.76 -1.52
CA TYR A 215 11.04 0.46 -2.70
C TYR A 215 10.08 -0.73 -2.50
N ILE A 216 10.49 -1.74 -1.74
CA ILE A 216 9.61 -2.85 -1.34
C ILE A 216 8.41 -2.32 -0.54
N ALA A 217 8.66 -1.43 0.43
CA ALA A 217 7.59 -0.80 1.20
C ALA A 217 6.66 0.03 0.30
N ALA A 218 7.22 0.82 -0.62
CA ALA A 218 6.47 1.60 -1.60
C ALA A 218 5.61 0.72 -2.54
N PHE A 219 6.04 -0.51 -2.82
CA PHE A 219 5.27 -1.48 -3.59
C PHE A 219 4.18 -2.19 -2.76
N ALA A 220 4.43 -2.49 -1.49
CA ALA A 220 3.52 -3.27 -0.65
C ALA A 220 2.34 -2.43 -0.08
N LEU A 221 2.61 -1.18 0.30
CA LEU A 221 1.63 -0.27 0.92
C LEU A 221 0.38 0.02 0.07
N PRO A 222 0.48 0.26 -1.25
CA PRO A 222 -0.66 0.57 -2.09
C PRO A 222 -1.79 -0.45 -1.99
N TRP A 223 -1.49 -1.72 -1.79
CA TRP A 223 -2.49 -2.79 -1.71
C TRP A 223 -3.38 -2.75 -0.46
N LEU A 224 -2.96 -2.02 0.58
CA LEU A 224 -3.70 -1.94 1.84
C LEU A 224 -5.09 -1.32 1.67
N ILE A 225 -5.28 -0.45 0.68
CA ILE A 225 -6.57 0.19 0.42
C ILE A 225 -7.69 -0.80 0.06
N LEU A 226 -7.34 -1.95 -0.54
CA LEU A 226 -8.31 -3.01 -0.86
C LEU A 226 -8.99 -3.55 0.40
N ARG A 227 -8.26 -3.52 1.52
CA ARG A 227 -8.79 -3.88 2.84
C ARG A 227 -9.60 -2.75 3.46
N SER A 228 -9.12 -1.50 3.34
CA SER A 228 -9.84 -0.32 3.85
C SER A 228 -11.19 -0.10 3.18
N LEU A 229 -11.32 -0.50 1.90
CA LEU A 229 -12.53 -0.40 1.08
C LEU A 229 -13.34 -1.71 1.00
N ASP A 230 -12.95 -2.74 1.76
CA ASP A 230 -13.55 -4.08 1.75
C ASP A 230 -14.04 -4.51 0.36
N VAL A 231 -13.11 -4.52 -0.60
CA VAL A 231 -13.44 -4.82 -2.00
C VAL A 231 -13.75 -6.30 -2.12
N ARG A 232 -14.99 -6.62 -2.50
CA ARG A 232 -15.48 -8.00 -2.64
C ARG A 232 -15.92 -8.31 -4.06
N VAL A 233 -15.68 -9.54 -4.47
CA VAL A 233 -16.03 -10.08 -5.79
C VAL A 233 -16.93 -11.30 -5.62
N GLY A 234 -18.12 -11.31 -6.23
CA GLY A 234 -18.99 -12.49 -6.29
C GLY A 234 -20.46 -12.23 -5.91
N SER A 235 -21.29 -13.29 -5.95
CA SER A 235 -22.76 -13.20 -5.85
C SER A 235 -23.28 -12.73 -4.49
N GLU A 236 -24.53 -12.28 -4.48
CA GLU A 236 -25.13 -11.29 -3.57
C GLU A 236 -25.13 -11.56 -2.05
N GLY A 237 -24.64 -12.70 -1.57
CA GLY A 237 -24.67 -13.09 -0.15
C GLY A 237 -23.31 -13.37 0.51
N GLY A 238 -22.19 -13.29 -0.21
CA GLY A 238 -20.90 -13.72 0.35
C GLY A 238 -19.70 -13.60 -0.59
N GLY A 239 -19.57 -12.45 -1.28
CA GLY A 239 -18.46 -12.20 -2.18
C GLY A 239 -17.09 -12.36 -1.50
N MET A 240 -16.13 -12.92 -2.24
CA MET A 240 -14.75 -13.13 -1.77
C MET A 240 -14.03 -11.79 -1.65
N PRO A 241 -13.43 -11.46 -0.49
CA PRO A 241 -12.62 -10.26 -0.34
C PRO A 241 -11.32 -10.37 -1.16
N VAL A 242 -11.12 -9.42 -2.07
CA VAL A 242 -9.98 -9.39 -3.01
C VAL A 242 -8.64 -9.34 -2.27
N TYR A 243 -8.60 -8.63 -1.14
CA TYR A 243 -7.40 -8.53 -0.31
C TYR A 243 -6.99 -9.88 0.32
N GLU A 244 -7.94 -10.72 0.73
CA GLU A 244 -7.61 -12.05 1.26
C GLU A 244 -7.09 -12.99 0.17
N GLY A 245 -7.62 -12.86 -1.04
CA GLY A 245 -7.08 -13.57 -2.22
C GLY A 245 -5.64 -13.20 -2.52
N LEU A 246 -5.30 -11.90 -2.46
CA LEU A 246 -3.93 -11.41 -2.57
C LEU A 246 -3.03 -12.01 -1.47
N LEU A 247 -3.46 -11.96 -0.21
CA LEU A 247 -2.71 -12.56 0.90
C LEU A 247 -2.52 -14.08 0.72
N GLY A 248 -3.54 -14.78 0.21
CA GLY A 248 -3.47 -16.21 -0.10
C GLY A 248 -2.46 -16.54 -1.21
N THR A 249 -2.34 -15.70 -2.23
CA THR A 249 -1.31 -15.86 -3.27
C THR A 249 0.08 -15.53 -2.71
N CYS A 250 0.24 -14.41 -2.00
CA CYS A 250 1.53 -14.03 -1.40
C CYS A 250 2.05 -15.08 -0.41
N THR A 251 1.18 -15.65 0.42
CA THR A 251 1.57 -16.71 1.37
C THR A 251 2.05 -17.96 0.65
N ARG A 252 1.32 -18.45 -0.36
CA ARG A 252 1.74 -19.60 -1.18
C ARG A 252 3.08 -19.36 -1.87
N MET A 253 3.29 -18.17 -2.43
CA MET A 253 4.57 -17.80 -3.04
C MET A 253 5.69 -17.70 -2.01
N SER A 254 5.43 -17.11 -0.83
CA SER A 254 6.43 -16.96 0.23
C SER A 254 6.94 -18.31 0.75
N VAL A 255 6.08 -19.32 0.85
CA VAL A 255 6.49 -20.68 1.26
C VAL A 255 7.46 -21.27 0.23
N ALA A 256 7.12 -21.19 -1.07
CA ALA A 256 7.99 -21.69 -2.13
C ALA A 256 9.33 -20.93 -2.18
N LEU A 257 9.31 -19.61 -2.06
CA LEU A 257 10.50 -18.76 -2.02
C LEU A 257 11.34 -19.00 -0.77
N PHE A 258 10.73 -19.30 0.37
CA PHE A 258 11.45 -19.65 1.59
C PHE A 258 12.20 -20.97 1.44
N VAL A 259 11.56 -21.98 0.83
CA VAL A 259 12.25 -23.25 0.48
C VAL A 259 13.41 -22.98 -0.48
N MET A 260 13.20 -22.17 -1.51
CA MET A 260 14.28 -21.75 -2.43
C MET A 260 15.42 -21.05 -1.69
N LEU A 261 15.11 -20.16 -0.74
CA LEU A 261 16.10 -19.47 0.07
C LEU A 261 16.91 -20.43 0.93
N LEU A 262 16.28 -21.44 1.53
CA LEU A 262 16.98 -22.48 2.29
C LEU A 262 17.92 -23.30 1.40
N VAL A 263 17.46 -23.67 0.20
CA VAL A 263 18.30 -24.39 -0.78
C VAL A 263 19.48 -23.52 -1.22
N ALA A 264 19.24 -22.24 -1.52
CA ALA A 264 20.30 -21.30 -1.88
C ALA A 264 21.30 -21.10 -0.73
N ALA A 265 20.81 -20.97 0.51
CA ALA A 265 21.64 -20.83 1.70
C ALA A 265 22.51 -22.07 1.95
N ALA A 266 21.97 -23.27 1.73
CA ALA A 266 22.70 -24.52 1.87
C ALA A 266 23.74 -24.72 0.75
N ALA A 267 23.38 -24.37 -0.49
CA ALA A 267 24.25 -24.55 -1.65
C ALA A 267 25.38 -23.51 -1.74
N LEU A 268 25.11 -22.27 -1.31
CA LEU A 268 26.01 -21.12 -1.44
C LEU A 268 26.53 -20.63 -0.09
N TYR A 269 26.59 -21.52 0.90
CA TYR A 269 27.04 -21.17 2.24
C TYR A 269 28.48 -20.64 2.22
N THR A 270 28.64 -19.34 2.44
CA THR A 270 29.93 -18.65 2.39
C THR A 270 30.38 -18.14 3.76
N GLY A 271 29.55 -18.26 4.80
CA GLY A 271 29.89 -17.94 6.19
C GLY A 271 28.74 -17.33 7.00
N VAL A 272 28.98 -17.14 8.29
CA VAL A 272 27.99 -16.63 9.26
C VAL A 272 27.58 -15.17 8.99
N ASN A 273 28.45 -14.38 8.35
CA ASN A 273 28.21 -12.97 8.06
C ASN A 273 26.98 -12.75 7.14
N THR A 274 26.71 -13.66 6.21
CA THR A 274 25.54 -13.59 5.32
C THR A 274 24.23 -13.64 6.10
N PHE A 275 24.17 -14.45 7.16
CA PHE A 275 23.01 -14.51 8.05
C PHE A 275 22.80 -13.22 8.83
N TRP A 276 23.88 -12.56 9.27
CA TRP A 276 23.80 -11.25 9.92
C TRP A 276 23.24 -10.18 8.98
N TYR A 277 23.61 -10.18 7.71
CA TYR A 277 23.05 -9.26 6.72
C TYR A 277 21.55 -9.49 6.49
N ILE A 278 21.12 -10.75 6.39
CA ILE A 278 19.69 -11.08 6.25
C ILE A 278 18.93 -10.63 7.49
N LEU A 279 19.45 -10.92 8.70
CA LEU A 279 18.81 -10.51 9.94
C LEU A 279 18.68 -8.98 10.02
N ALA A 280 19.76 -8.24 9.77
CA ALA A 280 19.73 -6.77 9.78
C ALA A 280 18.75 -6.21 8.72
N SER A 281 18.75 -6.78 7.51
CA SER A 281 17.80 -6.38 6.46
C SER A 281 16.35 -6.68 6.83
N ALA A 282 16.09 -7.78 7.54
CA ALA A 282 14.76 -8.14 8.02
C ALA A 282 14.28 -7.16 9.10
N VAL A 283 15.15 -6.81 10.06
CA VAL A 283 14.85 -5.78 11.07
C VAL A 283 14.54 -4.45 10.42
N MET A 284 15.33 -4.03 9.43
CA MET A 284 15.09 -2.81 8.68
C MET A 284 13.80 -2.85 7.87
N ALA A 285 13.48 -3.98 7.22
CA ALA A 285 12.22 -4.16 6.51
C ALA A 285 11.02 -4.02 7.45
N VAL A 286 11.05 -4.70 8.60
CA VAL A 286 9.99 -4.58 9.62
C VAL A 286 9.87 -3.14 10.12
N GLY A 287 10.98 -2.45 10.38
CA GLY A 287 10.96 -1.05 10.79
C GLY A 287 10.37 -0.12 9.74
N VAL A 288 10.88 -0.18 8.50
CA VAL A 288 10.45 0.70 7.41
C VAL A 288 8.98 0.43 7.05
N ILE A 289 8.59 -0.83 6.84
CA ILE A 289 7.21 -1.17 6.45
C ILE A 289 6.26 -0.88 7.61
N GLY A 290 6.65 -1.19 8.85
CA GLY A 290 5.81 -0.97 10.03
C GLY A 290 5.53 0.51 10.27
N VAL A 291 6.57 1.35 10.25
CA VAL A 291 6.46 2.79 10.47
C VAL A 291 5.73 3.48 9.31
N SER A 292 6.02 3.11 8.05
CA SER A 292 5.32 3.66 6.88
C SER A 292 3.83 3.28 6.85
N THR A 293 3.50 2.04 7.25
CA THR A 293 2.10 1.60 7.42
C THR A 293 1.41 2.37 8.54
N ALA A 294 2.10 2.60 9.66
CA ALA A 294 1.56 3.40 10.75
C ALA A 294 1.24 4.84 10.31
N PHE A 295 2.18 5.51 9.62
CA PHE A 295 1.93 6.84 9.08
C PHE A 295 0.77 6.86 8.09
N TYR A 296 0.70 5.88 7.20
CA TYR A 296 -0.41 5.77 6.23
C TYR A 296 -1.77 5.64 6.93
N LEU A 297 -1.90 4.69 7.86
CA LEU A 297 -3.15 4.41 8.56
C LEU A 297 -3.60 5.56 9.46
N LEU A 298 -2.66 6.22 10.14
CA LEU A 298 -2.99 7.30 11.08
C LEU A 298 -3.32 8.62 10.38
N GLU A 299 -2.69 8.93 9.24
CA GLU A 299 -2.73 10.29 8.67
C GLU A 299 -3.30 10.40 7.24
N TYR A 300 -3.32 9.31 6.46
CA TYR A 300 -3.66 9.34 5.04
C TYR A 300 -4.84 8.46 4.64
N GLU A 301 -5.14 7.39 5.38
CA GLU A 301 -6.20 6.43 5.03
C GLU A 301 -7.55 7.09 4.76
N HIS A 302 -8.05 7.94 5.67
CA HIS A 302 -9.37 8.57 5.54
C HIS A 302 -9.49 9.41 4.27
N GLY A 303 -8.54 10.31 4.02
CA GLY A 303 -8.57 11.17 2.83
C GLY A 303 -8.33 10.41 1.52
N THR A 304 -7.67 9.26 1.59
CA THR A 304 -7.46 8.39 0.42
C THR A 304 -8.73 7.62 0.08
N VAL A 305 -9.39 7.04 1.09
CA VAL A 305 -10.66 6.34 0.93
C VAL A 305 -11.75 7.28 0.40
N GLU A 306 -11.87 8.47 0.96
CA GLU A 306 -12.86 9.47 0.50
C GLU A 306 -12.61 9.87 -0.97
N ALA A 307 -11.36 10.11 -1.35
CA ALA A 307 -11.00 10.46 -2.72
C ALA A 307 -11.31 9.33 -3.71
N VAL A 308 -11.01 8.08 -3.35
CA VAL A 308 -11.29 6.92 -4.21
C VAL A 308 -12.79 6.65 -4.33
N MET A 309 -13.55 6.78 -3.24
CA MET A 309 -15.01 6.65 -3.27
C MET A 309 -15.71 7.77 -4.06
N SER A 310 -15.06 8.92 -4.19
CA SER A 310 -15.55 10.04 -4.99
C SER A 310 -15.34 9.86 -6.50
N ASP A 311 -14.54 8.87 -6.91
CA ASP A 311 -14.26 8.57 -8.32
C ASP A 311 -15.47 7.89 -8.97
N ASP A 312 -15.85 8.35 -10.16
CA ASP A 312 -17.04 7.88 -10.87
C ASP A 312 -16.93 6.40 -11.27
N LEU A 313 -15.72 5.88 -11.50
CA LEU A 313 -15.48 4.46 -11.78
C LEU A 313 -15.80 3.58 -10.58
N VAL A 314 -15.56 4.08 -9.36
CA VAL A 314 -15.80 3.35 -8.11
C VAL A 314 -17.26 3.49 -7.68
N ARG A 315 -17.88 4.66 -7.91
CA ARG A 315 -19.31 4.90 -7.62
C ARG A 315 -20.23 3.88 -8.29
N GLY A 316 -19.92 3.46 -9.52
CA GLY A 316 -20.68 2.41 -10.22
C GLY A 316 -20.60 1.02 -9.58
N CYS A 317 -19.67 0.80 -8.66
CA CYS A 317 -19.46 -0.46 -7.94
C CYS A 317 -19.81 -0.39 -6.44
N VAL A 318 -20.25 0.78 -5.95
CA VAL A 318 -20.76 0.93 -4.58
C VAL A 318 -22.14 0.29 -4.54
N ALA A 319 -22.33 -0.71 -3.70
CA ALA A 319 -23.65 -1.27 -3.47
C ALA A 319 -24.60 -0.14 -3.05
N GLU A 320 -25.75 -0.01 -3.69
CA GLU A 320 -26.85 0.88 -3.26
C GLU A 320 -27.40 0.40 -1.90
N GLY A 321 -26.61 0.55 -0.83
CA GLY A 321 -26.94 0.22 0.55
C GLY A 321 -27.50 1.41 1.33
N ARG A 322 -28.11 2.37 0.63
CA ARG A 322 -28.94 3.43 1.22
C ARG A 322 -30.30 3.51 0.52
N SER A 323 -30.96 2.37 0.41
CA SER A 323 -32.42 2.34 0.27
C SER A 323 -32.98 1.42 1.34
N GLY A 324 -33.80 1.98 2.25
CA GLY A 324 -34.81 1.17 2.95
C GLY A 324 -34.63 0.85 4.44
N ALA A 325 -34.02 1.70 5.26
CA ALA A 325 -34.45 1.76 6.67
C ALA A 325 -35.71 2.65 6.76
N GLY A 326 -36.84 2.13 6.28
CA GLY A 326 -38.14 2.82 6.37
C GLY A 326 -39.12 2.63 5.21
N ALA A 327 -38.76 1.94 4.13
CA ALA A 327 -39.72 1.63 3.06
C ALA A 327 -40.36 0.27 3.34
N ARG A 328 -41.55 0.28 3.95
CA ARG A 328 -42.47 -0.86 3.89
C ARG A 328 -42.72 -1.16 2.41
N LEU A 329 -42.17 -2.25 1.90
CA LEU A 329 -42.62 -2.84 0.65
C LEU A 329 -44.07 -3.29 0.87
N ILE A 330 -45.00 -2.50 0.37
CA ILE A 330 -46.32 -2.99 -0.03
C ILE A 330 -46.07 -3.59 -1.42
N ASP A 331 -46.03 -4.92 -1.48
CA ASP A 331 -46.01 -5.68 -2.72
C ASP A 331 -47.36 -5.50 -3.43
N ASP A 332 -47.44 -4.55 -4.36
CA ASP A 332 -48.45 -4.57 -5.42
C ASP A 332 -47.90 -5.38 -6.60
N VAL A 333 -47.95 -6.70 -6.46
CA VAL A 333 -47.85 -7.63 -7.60
C VAL A 333 -49.24 -7.73 -8.21
N PRO A 334 -49.45 -7.32 -9.48
CA PRO A 334 -50.78 -7.40 -10.09
C PRO A 334 -51.16 -8.87 -10.30
N GLY A 335 -52.18 -9.36 -9.59
CA GLY A 335 -52.87 -10.62 -9.94
C GLY A 335 -52.94 -11.72 -8.88
N THR A 336 -52.78 -11.45 -7.58
CA THR A 336 -53.14 -12.45 -6.54
C THR A 336 -54.31 -11.95 -5.69
N PRO A 337 -55.37 -12.77 -5.48
CA PRO A 337 -56.57 -12.33 -4.78
C PRO A 337 -56.32 -12.22 -3.27
N GLU A 338 -56.76 -11.10 -2.68
CA GLU A 338 -56.71 -10.86 -1.24
C GLU A 338 -57.59 -11.87 -0.48
N GLY A 339 -56.94 -12.77 0.26
CA GLY A 339 -57.61 -13.61 1.25
C GLY A 339 -57.94 -12.79 2.49
N SER A 340 -59.22 -12.45 2.66
CA SER A 340 -59.79 -11.86 3.88
C SER A 340 -59.39 -12.67 5.12
N ARG A 341 -58.54 -12.10 5.99
CA ARG A 341 -58.26 -12.64 7.32
C ARG A 341 -59.15 -11.94 8.35
N GLU A 342 -60.19 -12.66 8.73
CA GLU A 342 -61.06 -12.38 9.87
C GLU A 342 -60.26 -12.26 11.18
N ALA A 343 -60.71 -11.35 12.03
CA ALA A 343 -60.20 -11.15 13.38
C ALA A 343 -60.56 -12.31 14.32
N PRO A 344 -59.68 -12.67 15.27
CA PRO A 344 -60.09 -13.24 16.56
C PRO A 344 -59.88 -12.16 17.64
N GLY A 345 -60.88 -11.74 18.40
CA GLY A 345 -61.70 -12.61 19.25
C GLY A 345 -61.06 -12.69 20.63
N GLN A 346 -61.27 -11.67 21.45
CA GLN A 346 -60.95 -11.63 22.88
C GLN A 346 -61.68 -12.76 23.63
N ARG A 347 -60.93 -13.61 24.35
CA ARG A 347 -61.34 -14.30 25.59
C ARG A 347 -60.10 -14.59 26.44
N TYR A 348 -59.87 -13.79 27.48
CA TYR A 348 -60.27 -14.05 28.87
C TYR A 348 -59.99 -12.82 29.72
#